data_AF-A0A1H3K875-F1
#
_entry.id   AF-A0A1H3K875-F1
#
_cell.length_a   1.000
_cell.length_b   1.000
_cell.length_c   1.000
_cell.angle_alpha   90.00
_cell.angle_beta   90.00
_cell.angle_gamma   90.00
#
_symmetry.space_group_name_H-M   'P 1'
#
loop_
_entity.id
_entity.type
_entity.pdbx_description
1 polymer ?
#
loop_
_entity_poly.entity_id
_entity_poly.type
_entity_poly.pdbx_seq_one_letter_code
_entity_poly.pdbx_strand_id
1 'polypeptide(L)'
;MVRVATVPSADQTGEAVFVSVEEPTSVPGFGQLYPFVGDPALVDQFNEDPPSGENMRTVGQALLAELGKHEATKAAFHYALDLTPPDECCPVYLDLEGSETAAAFPWEALFEPAAGFLALEDRWPIARRAAAMAPERGVRTFTAPIRLMAVMSAIGVSAAEEWAALRRAIRQSPDTMGLELSLWVGEGAVADQIEADLKQDGVEGSVQFLTGANDLLRALKNFDPHLLHLFCHGQGGTSPLLRLATRREHDRGHGSSVVLEPLQLHSVGRSTWLISLNACKGASDSAGARSLAYLLTRAGCPAVVGMRDPVSSAVAAVFTYGFYTALLTQLGTKIVPGEEVDLELAGALAAPRRDLRDTHQAADLRQSAACHRDWTLPVLYVRRDPLVIEQLVADPLHDAQTQKDTTDYLDTLFTWRREHPAGTAADVLARIDQEIDRALEELRRPPR
;
A
#
# COMPACT_ATOMS: atom_id res chain seq x y z
N MET A 1 6.75 16.16 -7.08
CA MET A 1 5.70 15.68 -6.16
C MET A 1 4.89 16.87 -5.67
N VAL A 2 3.56 16.72 -5.55
CA VAL A 2 2.68 17.70 -4.90
C VAL A 2 2.19 17.10 -3.59
N ARG A 3 2.21 17.89 -2.52
CA ARG A 3 1.77 17.46 -1.19
C ARG A 3 0.72 18.42 -0.65
N VAL A 4 -0.42 17.89 -0.22
CA VAL A 4 -1.57 18.65 0.30
C VAL A 4 -1.88 18.11 1.70
N ALA A 5 -1.60 18.85 2.76
CA ALA A 5 -1.78 18.36 4.13
C ALA A 5 -2.99 18.93 4.86
N THR A 6 -3.69 18.08 5.61
CA THR A 6 -4.86 18.44 6.41
C THR A 6 -4.60 18.43 7.89
N VAL A 7 -4.75 19.61 8.50
CA VAL A 7 -4.63 19.81 9.94
C VAL A 7 -6.04 20.00 10.51
N PRO A 8 -6.37 19.47 11.70
CA PRO A 8 -7.63 19.80 12.36
C PRO A 8 -7.53 21.17 13.06
N SER A 9 -8.64 21.91 13.15
CA SER A 9 -8.71 23.12 13.98
C SER A 9 -8.29 22.83 15.43
N ALA A 10 -7.41 23.66 15.99
CA ALA A 10 -7.08 23.62 17.41
C ALA A 10 -8.27 24.00 18.31
N ASP A 11 -9.21 24.79 17.78
CA ASP A 11 -10.42 25.20 18.49
C ASP A 11 -11.54 24.18 18.23
N GLN A 12 -11.85 23.37 19.25
CA GLN A 12 -12.74 22.19 19.28
C GLN A 12 -14.24 22.44 18.97
N THR A 13 -14.59 23.45 18.18
CA THR A 13 -16.00 23.78 17.85
C THR A 13 -16.44 23.40 16.44
N GLY A 14 -15.56 22.76 15.67
CA GLY A 14 -15.87 22.08 14.40
C GLY A 14 -14.60 21.49 13.78
N GLU A 15 -14.71 20.38 13.05
CA GLU A 15 -13.59 19.86 12.25
C GLU A 15 -13.34 20.80 11.07
N ALA A 16 -12.54 21.85 11.25
CA ALA A 16 -12.00 22.57 10.11
C ALA A 16 -10.86 21.74 9.53
N VAL A 17 -10.99 21.39 8.25
CA VAL A 17 -9.93 20.78 7.46
C VAL A 17 -9.07 21.92 6.92
N PHE A 18 -7.76 21.81 7.05
CA PHE A 18 -6.85 22.72 6.35
C PHE A 18 -6.16 22.02 5.19
N VAL A 19 -5.50 22.77 4.31
CA VAL A 19 -4.68 22.29 3.21
C VAL A 19 -3.39 23.11 3.24
N SER A 20 -2.22 22.46 3.14
CA SER A 20 -0.95 23.14 2.89
C SER A 20 -0.18 22.47 1.78
N VAL A 21 0.58 23.27 1.03
CA VAL A 21 1.54 22.77 0.05
C VAL A 21 2.88 22.51 0.74
N GLU A 22 3.32 21.26 0.78
CA GLU A 22 4.62 20.90 1.35
C GLU A 22 5.72 20.66 0.32
N GLU A 23 5.39 20.55 -0.97
CA GLU A 23 6.34 20.51 -2.11
C GLU A 23 5.61 20.97 -3.40
N PRO A 24 6.30 21.66 -4.33
CA PRO A 24 7.68 22.14 -4.22
C PRO A 24 7.80 23.42 -3.36
N THR A 25 8.96 23.61 -2.70
CA THR A 25 9.24 24.77 -1.81
C THR A 25 9.26 26.12 -2.52
N SER A 26 9.32 26.11 -3.85
CA SER A 26 9.30 27.30 -4.70
C SER A 26 7.91 27.92 -4.86
N VAL A 27 6.84 27.25 -4.44
CA VAL A 27 5.47 27.76 -4.56
C VAL A 27 5.20 28.84 -3.50
N PRO A 28 4.71 30.05 -3.88
CA PRO A 28 4.29 31.05 -2.91
C PRO A 28 3.21 30.52 -1.96
N GLY A 29 3.36 30.77 -0.66
CA GLY A 29 2.43 30.24 0.36
C GLY A 29 2.74 28.82 0.82
N PHE A 30 3.90 28.27 0.44
CA PHE A 30 4.44 27.02 0.96
C PHE A 30 4.31 26.90 2.49
N GLY A 31 3.85 25.75 2.97
CA GLY A 31 3.71 25.44 4.40
C GLY A 31 2.60 26.22 5.12
N GLN A 32 1.88 27.12 4.44
CA GLN A 32 0.74 27.82 5.03
C GLN A 32 -0.50 26.92 5.02
N LEU A 33 -1.30 27.01 6.09
CA LEU A 33 -2.55 26.29 6.24
C LEU A 33 -3.71 27.11 5.68
N TYR A 34 -4.49 26.47 4.83
CA TYR A 34 -5.63 27.08 4.17
C TYR A 34 -6.92 26.29 4.42
N PRO A 35 -8.04 26.90 4.79
CA PRO A 35 -9.26 26.16 5.11
C PRO A 35 -9.81 25.44 3.87
N PHE A 36 -10.15 24.16 4.05
CA PHE A 36 -10.86 23.32 3.09
C PHE A 36 -12.26 23.08 3.65
N VAL A 37 -13.27 23.61 2.96
CA VAL A 37 -14.65 23.56 3.46
C VAL A 37 -15.37 22.28 3.01
N GLY A 38 -14.86 21.60 1.97
CA GLY A 38 -15.26 20.26 1.51
C GLY A 38 -16.75 19.95 1.60
N ASP A 39 -17.49 20.03 0.49
CA ASP A 39 -18.93 19.76 0.51
C ASP A 39 -19.23 18.25 0.71
N PRO A 40 -19.83 17.82 1.84
CA PRO A 40 -20.16 16.43 2.09
C PRO A 40 -21.09 15.82 1.03
N ALA A 41 -21.89 16.64 0.34
CA ALA A 41 -22.75 16.18 -0.76
C ALA A 41 -21.95 15.57 -1.93
N LEU A 42 -20.66 15.90 -2.06
CA LEU A 42 -19.78 15.27 -3.04
C LEU A 42 -19.55 13.79 -2.72
N VAL A 43 -19.49 13.42 -1.44
CA VAL A 43 -19.38 12.01 -1.02
C VAL A 43 -20.68 11.27 -1.34
N ASP A 44 -21.84 11.90 -1.11
CA ASP A 44 -23.13 11.31 -1.46
C ASP A 44 -23.29 11.15 -2.97
N GLN A 45 -22.96 12.17 -3.76
CA GLN A 45 -22.97 12.11 -5.23
C GLN A 45 -22.00 11.05 -5.77
N PHE A 46 -20.82 10.95 -5.17
CA PHE A 46 -19.85 9.91 -5.49
C PHE A 46 -20.38 8.50 -5.19
N ASN A 47 -21.18 8.37 -4.13
CA ASN A 47 -21.72 7.11 -3.65
C ASN A 47 -23.03 6.65 -4.30
N GLU A 48 -23.60 7.47 -5.18
CA GLU A 48 -24.83 7.15 -5.89
C GLU A 48 -24.67 5.88 -6.75
N ASP A 49 -25.59 4.92 -6.58
CA ASP A 49 -25.61 3.64 -7.30
C ASP A 49 -27.05 3.30 -7.77
N PRO A 50 -27.32 3.23 -9.10
CA PRO A 50 -26.38 3.55 -10.17
C PRO A 50 -26.09 5.05 -10.23
N PRO A 51 -24.90 5.47 -10.71
CA PRO A 51 -24.54 6.87 -10.81
C PRO A 51 -25.45 7.62 -11.80
N SER A 52 -25.91 8.83 -11.44
CA SER A 52 -26.83 9.65 -12.25
C SER A 52 -26.18 10.43 -13.40
N GLY A 53 -25.08 9.91 -13.97
CA GLY A 53 -24.37 10.53 -15.09
C GLY A 53 -22.86 10.50 -14.90
N GLU A 54 -22.21 11.64 -15.08
CA GLU A 54 -20.75 11.80 -14.96
C GLU A 54 -20.33 12.20 -13.54
N ASN A 55 -20.82 11.47 -12.54
CA ASN A 55 -20.62 11.80 -11.14
C ASN A 55 -19.12 11.87 -10.79
N MET A 56 -18.29 10.98 -11.33
CA MET A 56 -16.85 10.97 -11.03
C MET A 56 -16.17 12.24 -11.53
N ARG A 57 -16.53 12.69 -12.74
CA ARG A 57 -16.00 13.93 -13.32
C ARG A 57 -16.44 15.14 -12.51
N THR A 58 -17.72 15.19 -12.15
CA THR A 58 -18.31 16.31 -11.40
C THR A 58 -17.68 16.43 -10.02
N VAL A 59 -17.58 15.31 -9.29
CA VAL A 59 -16.95 15.26 -7.97
C VAL A 59 -15.47 15.61 -8.06
N GLY A 60 -14.75 15.03 -9.03
CA GLY A 60 -13.33 15.31 -9.27
C GLY A 60 -13.03 16.79 -9.53
N GLN A 61 -13.84 17.44 -10.36
CA GLN A 61 -13.73 18.86 -10.66
C GLN A 61 -14.05 19.71 -9.43
N ALA A 62 -15.09 19.37 -8.68
CA ALA A 62 -15.47 20.10 -7.48
C ALA A 62 -14.37 20.04 -6.40
N LEU A 63 -13.77 18.86 -6.19
CA LEU A 63 -12.64 18.68 -5.27
C LEU A 63 -11.42 19.50 -5.71
N LEU A 64 -11.05 19.43 -7.00
CA LEU A 64 -9.90 20.19 -7.52
C LEU A 64 -10.15 21.70 -7.48
N ALA A 65 -11.38 22.14 -7.78
CA ALA A 65 -11.77 23.55 -7.68
C ALA A 65 -11.72 24.06 -6.24
N GLU A 66 -12.15 23.25 -5.26
CA GLU A 66 -12.04 23.59 -3.84
C GLU A 66 -10.57 23.75 -3.41
N LEU A 67 -9.72 22.79 -3.80
CA LEU A 67 -8.27 22.87 -3.59
C LEU A 67 -7.68 24.13 -4.24
N GLY A 68 -8.13 24.46 -5.45
CA GLY A 68 -7.68 25.61 -6.24
C GLY A 68 -8.15 26.98 -5.75
N LYS A 69 -9.01 27.07 -4.73
CA LYS A 69 -9.40 28.35 -4.09
C LYS A 69 -8.20 29.04 -3.42
N HIS A 70 -7.16 28.27 -3.10
CA HIS A 70 -5.93 28.78 -2.50
C HIS A 70 -4.81 28.83 -3.53
N GLU A 71 -4.18 30.00 -3.66
CA GLU A 71 -3.15 30.24 -4.69
C GLU A 71 -1.95 29.27 -4.57
N ALA A 72 -1.57 28.87 -3.35
CA ALA A 72 -0.50 27.90 -3.14
C ALA A 72 -0.84 26.54 -3.77
N THR A 73 -2.00 25.98 -3.41
CA THR A 73 -2.45 24.68 -3.93
C THR A 73 -2.66 24.73 -5.44
N LYS A 74 -3.27 25.80 -5.95
CA LYS A 74 -3.43 26.05 -7.38
C LYS A 74 -2.08 26.08 -8.11
N ALA A 75 -1.09 26.79 -7.56
CA ALA A 75 0.25 26.84 -8.12
C ALA A 75 0.97 25.48 -8.06
N ALA A 76 0.75 24.68 -7.03
CA ALA A 76 1.30 23.33 -6.92
C ALA A 76 0.72 22.38 -7.97
N PHE A 77 -0.61 22.42 -8.19
CA PHE A 77 -1.22 21.66 -9.28
C PHE A 77 -0.76 22.16 -10.66
N HIS A 78 -0.70 23.47 -10.89
CA HIS A 78 -0.12 24.02 -12.13
C HIS A 78 1.33 23.55 -12.35
N TYR A 79 2.15 23.50 -11.29
CA TYR A 79 3.49 22.95 -11.38
C TYR A 79 3.50 21.47 -11.81
N ALA A 80 2.67 20.63 -11.19
CA ALA A 80 2.59 19.22 -11.56
C ALA A 80 2.05 18.98 -12.97
N LEU A 81 1.01 19.70 -13.36
CA LEU A 81 0.28 19.49 -14.60
C LEU A 81 0.99 20.12 -15.80
N ASP A 82 1.49 21.35 -15.64
CA ASP A 82 2.00 22.14 -16.77
C ASP A 82 3.53 22.23 -16.83
N LEU A 83 4.23 22.08 -15.69
CA LEU A 83 5.68 22.31 -15.62
C LEU A 83 6.53 21.03 -15.46
N THR A 84 5.94 19.93 -15.00
CA THR A 84 6.67 18.64 -14.97
C THR A 84 6.87 18.12 -16.41
N PRO A 85 8.07 17.64 -16.79
CA PRO A 85 8.27 17.00 -18.09
C PRO A 85 7.29 15.83 -18.34
N PRO A 86 6.85 15.59 -19.59
CA PRO A 86 5.89 14.52 -19.88
C PRO A 86 6.35 13.10 -19.51
N ASP A 87 7.65 12.88 -19.45
CA ASP A 87 8.31 11.61 -19.11
C ASP A 87 8.63 11.46 -17.62
N GLU A 88 8.41 12.50 -16.82
CA GLU A 88 8.65 12.47 -15.37
C GLU A 88 7.36 12.24 -14.59
N CYS A 89 7.43 11.35 -13.60
CA CYS A 89 6.34 11.14 -12.66
C CYS A 89 6.34 12.22 -11.56
N CYS A 90 5.20 12.86 -11.34
CA CYS A 90 4.95 13.81 -10.26
C CYS A 90 3.75 13.34 -9.42
N PRO A 91 3.99 12.44 -8.44
CA PRO A 91 2.95 11.93 -7.55
C PRO A 91 2.25 13.05 -6.78
N VAL A 92 0.96 12.86 -6.54
CA VAL A 92 0.12 13.73 -5.70
C VAL A 92 -0.17 12.99 -4.39
N TYR A 93 0.37 13.51 -3.30
CA TYR A 93 0.14 13.00 -1.96
C TYR A 93 -0.81 13.88 -1.18
N LEU A 94 -1.77 13.23 -0.55
CA LEU A 94 -2.71 13.88 0.34
C LEU A 94 -2.44 13.43 1.77
N ASP A 95 -1.96 14.35 2.59
CA ASP A 95 -1.73 14.14 4.00
C ASP A 95 -3.05 14.37 4.75
N LEU A 96 -3.59 13.28 5.28
CA LEU A 96 -4.93 13.20 5.85
C LEU A 96 -4.88 12.95 7.36
N GLU A 97 -3.73 13.22 8.00
CA GLU A 97 -3.45 12.90 9.39
C GLU A 97 -4.48 13.48 10.38
N GLY A 98 -4.93 14.70 10.09
CA GLY A 98 -5.77 15.47 11.00
C GLY A 98 -7.28 15.30 10.87
N SER A 99 -7.80 14.74 9.78
CA SER A 99 -9.24 14.77 9.52
C SER A 99 -9.78 13.47 8.92
N GLU A 100 -10.70 12.84 9.65
CA GLU A 100 -11.48 11.69 9.18
C GLU A 100 -12.47 12.12 8.11
N THR A 101 -13.08 13.31 8.26
CA THR A 101 -13.94 13.91 7.25
C THR A 101 -13.18 14.14 5.93
N ALA A 102 -11.95 14.65 5.99
CA ALA A 102 -11.13 14.80 4.79
C ALA A 102 -10.79 13.44 4.15
N ALA A 103 -10.54 12.41 4.96
CA ALA A 103 -10.25 11.08 4.45
C ALA A 103 -11.46 10.39 3.79
N ALA A 104 -12.69 10.81 4.08
CA ALA A 104 -13.87 10.27 3.42
C ALA A 104 -14.00 10.69 1.95
N PHE A 105 -13.35 11.77 1.52
CA PHE A 105 -13.44 12.24 0.13
C PHE A 105 -12.78 11.28 -0.87
N PRO A 106 -13.34 11.15 -2.09
CA PRO A 106 -12.83 10.29 -3.15
C PRO A 106 -11.71 11.01 -3.91
N TRP A 107 -10.59 11.25 -3.25
CA TRP A 107 -9.45 11.97 -3.80
C TRP A 107 -8.87 11.37 -5.08
N GLU A 108 -9.01 10.06 -5.25
CA GLU A 108 -8.61 9.35 -6.46
C GLU A 108 -9.42 9.80 -7.69
N ALA A 109 -10.57 10.45 -7.49
CA ALA A 109 -11.41 10.99 -8.55
C ALA A 109 -11.00 12.40 -9.03
N LEU A 110 -9.94 13.02 -8.52
CA LEU A 110 -9.49 14.35 -8.95
C LEU A 110 -9.39 14.43 -10.49
N PHE A 111 -10.05 15.44 -11.07
CA PHE A 111 -10.22 15.60 -12.51
C PHE A 111 -9.86 17.01 -12.95
N GLU A 112 -8.96 17.12 -13.93
CA GLU A 112 -8.60 18.35 -14.62
C GLU A 112 -9.09 18.27 -16.07
N PRO A 113 -9.95 19.19 -16.57
CA PRO A 113 -10.42 19.18 -17.96
C PRO A 113 -9.37 18.94 -19.04
N ALA A 114 -8.18 19.51 -18.92
CA ALA A 114 -7.11 19.32 -19.90
C ALA A 114 -6.41 17.96 -19.80
N ALA A 115 -6.32 17.39 -18.60
CA ALA A 115 -5.51 16.20 -18.29
C ALA A 115 -6.34 14.92 -18.09
N GLY A 116 -7.62 15.03 -17.77
CA GLY A 116 -8.48 13.91 -17.37
C GLY A 116 -8.42 13.61 -15.88
N PHE A 117 -8.68 12.34 -15.53
CA PHE A 117 -8.56 11.86 -14.15
C PHE A 117 -7.09 11.60 -13.82
N LEU A 118 -6.56 12.33 -12.85
CA LEU A 118 -5.12 12.32 -12.57
C LEU A 118 -4.61 10.93 -12.16
N ALA A 119 -5.40 10.19 -11.36
CA ALA A 119 -5.05 8.85 -10.87
C ALA A 119 -5.03 7.75 -11.95
N LEU A 120 -5.50 8.03 -13.18
CA LEU A 120 -5.42 7.10 -14.32
C LEU A 120 -4.19 7.33 -15.19
N GLU A 121 -3.46 8.41 -14.95
CA GLU A 121 -2.27 8.80 -15.68
C GLU A 121 -1.02 8.38 -14.89
N ASP A 122 -0.03 7.79 -15.56
CA ASP A 122 1.23 7.37 -14.90
C ASP A 122 2.02 8.56 -14.36
N ARG A 123 1.72 9.76 -14.87
CA ARG A 123 2.39 11.00 -14.52
C ARG A 123 1.97 11.56 -13.16
N TRP A 124 0.73 11.30 -12.70
CA TRP A 124 0.20 11.88 -11.47
C TRP A 124 -0.46 10.84 -10.56
N PRO A 125 0.28 9.79 -10.15
CA PRO A 125 -0.28 8.80 -9.25
C PRO A 125 -0.71 9.46 -7.94
N ILE A 126 -1.90 9.09 -7.46
CA ILE A 126 -2.49 9.61 -6.22
C ILE A 126 -2.34 8.57 -5.11
N ALA A 127 -1.80 9.03 -3.97
CA ALA A 127 -1.74 8.28 -2.72
C ALA A 127 -2.04 9.17 -1.51
N ARG A 128 -2.39 8.53 -0.40
CA ARG A 128 -2.72 9.17 0.87
C ARG A 128 -1.57 8.97 1.85
N ARG A 129 -1.33 9.92 2.74
CA ARG A 129 -0.34 9.80 3.82
C ARG A 129 -1.02 9.61 5.16
N ALA A 130 -0.52 8.67 5.94
CA ALA A 130 -0.96 8.41 7.31
C ALA A 130 0.07 8.92 8.32
N ALA A 131 -0.43 9.32 9.50
CA ALA A 131 0.41 9.83 10.57
C ALA A 131 1.30 8.71 11.08
N ALA A 132 2.62 8.82 10.90
CA ALA A 132 3.54 7.84 11.44
C ALA A 132 3.75 8.07 12.94
N MET A 133 3.61 7.02 13.76
CA MET A 133 3.88 7.13 15.21
C MET A 133 5.37 7.36 15.53
N ALA A 134 6.26 6.93 14.64
CA ALA A 134 7.70 7.11 14.75
C ALA A 134 8.29 7.29 13.34
N PRO A 135 9.31 8.14 13.15
CA PRO A 135 9.96 8.33 11.84
C PRO A 135 10.58 7.03 11.33
N GLU A 136 10.61 6.86 10.00
CA GLU A 136 11.27 5.74 9.35
C GLU A 136 12.77 5.94 9.47
N ARG A 137 13.50 4.86 9.81
CA ARG A 137 14.94 4.94 9.92
C ARG A 137 15.58 4.46 8.64
N GLY A 138 15.84 5.41 7.74
CA GLY A 138 16.78 5.27 6.64
C GLY A 138 16.45 4.12 5.68
N VAL A 139 17.51 3.50 5.21
CA VAL A 139 17.48 2.50 4.14
C VAL A 139 17.12 1.14 4.71
N ARG A 140 16.11 0.49 4.13
CA ARG A 140 15.80 -0.92 4.40
C ARG A 140 16.69 -1.81 3.56
N THR A 141 17.44 -2.69 4.20
CA THR A 141 18.29 -3.65 3.50
C THR A 141 17.57 -4.99 3.36
N PHE A 142 17.78 -5.68 2.24
CA PHE A 142 17.35 -7.07 2.10
C PHE A 142 18.33 -7.86 1.23
N THR A 143 18.23 -9.19 1.29
CA THR A 143 18.96 -10.11 0.42
C THR A 143 17.95 -10.80 -0.49
N ALA A 144 18.29 -11.00 -1.77
CA ALA A 144 17.45 -11.79 -2.65
C ALA A 144 17.25 -13.21 -2.10
N PRO A 145 16.09 -13.85 -2.37
CA PRO A 145 14.97 -13.37 -3.20
C PRO A 145 14.02 -12.39 -2.49
N ILE A 146 13.13 -11.74 -3.26
CA ILE A 146 12.01 -11.00 -2.68
C ILE A 146 10.97 -12.00 -2.15
N ARG A 147 10.60 -11.83 -0.87
CA ARG A 147 9.64 -12.70 -0.17
C ARG A 147 8.22 -12.16 -0.31
N LEU A 148 7.35 -12.91 -0.97
CA LEU A 148 5.92 -12.61 -1.10
C LEU A 148 5.10 -13.66 -0.36
N MET A 149 4.36 -13.23 0.66
CA MET A 149 3.37 -14.06 1.32
C MET A 149 1.98 -13.70 0.82
N ALA A 150 1.18 -14.69 0.45
CA ALA A 150 -0.22 -14.50 0.10
C ALA A 150 -1.12 -15.37 0.97
N VAL A 151 -2.11 -14.75 1.60
CA VAL A 151 -3.14 -15.44 2.38
C VAL A 151 -4.46 -15.27 1.65
N MET A 152 -4.98 -16.36 1.08
CA MET A 152 -6.19 -16.36 0.27
C MET A 152 -7.23 -17.28 0.89
N SER A 153 -8.13 -16.71 1.68
CA SER A 153 -9.20 -17.47 2.31
C SER A 153 -10.41 -16.62 2.68
N ALA A 154 -11.34 -16.52 1.74
CA ALA A 154 -12.65 -15.91 1.93
C ALA A 154 -13.74 -17.00 1.89
N ILE A 155 -14.47 -17.22 2.98
CA ILE A 155 -15.54 -18.23 2.97
C ILE A 155 -16.60 -17.87 1.90
N GLY A 156 -17.01 -18.85 1.10
CA GLY A 156 -18.03 -18.66 0.06
C GLY A 156 -17.55 -17.92 -1.20
N VAL A 157 -16.26 -17.58 -1.28
CA VAL A 157 -15.64 -16.95 -2.46
C VAL A 157 -14.35 -17.70 -2.77
N SER A 158 -14.29 -18.38 -3.92
CA SER A 158 -13.11 -19.17 -4.26
C SER A 158 -11.90 -18.28 -4.55
N ALA A 159 -10.74 -18.66 -4.02
CA ALA A 159 -9.46 -18.00 -4.27
C ALA A 159 -8.85 -18.36 -5.65
N ALA A 160 -9.49 -19.20 -6.46
CA ALA A 160 -8.94 -19.66 -7.73
C ALA A 160 -8.66 -18.53 -8.73
N GLU A 161 -9.59 -17.58 -8.89
CA GLU A 161 -9.42 -16.42 -9.79
C GLU A 161 -8.33 -15.48 -9.29
N GLU A 162 -8.28 -15.27 -7.97
CA GLU A 162 -7.27 -14.45 -7.31
C GLU A 162 -5.86 -15.03 -7.50
N TRP A 163 -5.71 -16.34 -7.29
CA TRP A 163 -4.45 -17.03 -7.55
C TRP A 163 -4.06 -16.96 -9.02
N ALA A 164 -5.00 -17.19 -9.94
CA ALA A 164 -4.72 -17.12 -11.38
C ALA A 164 -4.21 -15.72 -11.78
N ALA A 165 -4.78 -14.65 -11.22
CA ALA A 165 -4.34 -13.28 -11.43
C ALA A 165 -2.92 -13.03 -10.88
N LEU A 166 -2.66 -13.44 -9.62
CA LEU A 166 -1.35 -13.27 -9.00
C LEU A 166 -0.27 -14.07 -9.73
N ARG A 167 -0.53 -15.35 -10.03
CA ARG A 167 0.37 -16.22 -10.79
C ARG A 167 0.71 -15.61 -12.15
N ARG A 168 -0.28 -15.07 -12.86
CA ARG A 168 -0.07 -14.41 -14.16
C ARG A 168 0.86 -13.22 -14.03
N ALA A 169 0.71 -12.39 -13.01
CA ALA A 169 1.62 -11.26 -12.74
C ALA A 169 3.04 -11.74 -12.42
N ILE A 170 3.18 -12.78 -11.58
CA ILE A 170 4.48 -13.37 -11.23
C ILE A 170 5.21 -13.89 -12.47
N ARG A 171 4.52 -14.62 -13.36
CA ARG A 171 5.10 -15.13 -14.60
C ARG A 171 5.55 -14.05 -15.59
N GLN A 172 5.04 -12.83 -15.46
CA GLN A 172 5.43 -11.69 -16.28
C GLN A 172 6.52 -10.84 -15.62
N SER A 173 6.89 -11.16 -14.37
CA SER A 173 7.92 -10.42 -13.65
C SER A 173 9.32 -10.72 -14.21
N PRO A 174 10.28 -9.79 -14.10
CA PRO A 174 11.66 -10.03 -14.54
C PRO A 174 12.33 -11.16 -13.74
N ASP A 175 12.91 -12.14 -14.44
CA ASP A 175 13.60 -13.30 -13.83
C ASP A 175 14.72 -12.90 -12.86
N THR A 176 15.33 -11.73 -13.06
CA THR A 176 16.47 -11.22 -12.28
C THR A 176 16.13 -10.87 -10.84
N MET A 177 14.84 -10.70 -10.50
CA MET A 177 14.42 -10.31 -9.15
C MET A 177 14.57 -11.45 -8.14
N GLY A 178 14.27 -12.68 -8.55
CA GLY A 178 14.07 -13.81 -7.65
C GLY A 178 12.85 -13.61 -6.73
N LEU A 179 11.95 -14.59 -6.70
CA LEU A 179 10.79 -14.58 -5.81
C LEU A 179 10.71 -15.86 -5.00
N GLU A 180 10.52 -15.71 -3.70
CA GLU A 180 10.16 -16.81 -2.79
C GLU A 180 8.72 -16.60 -2.32
N LEU A 181 7.89 -17.63 -2.47
CA LEU A 181 6.47 -17.54 -2.16
C LEU A 181 6.07 -18.35 -0.92
N SER A 182 5.22 -17.77 -0.07
CA SER A 182 4.51 -18.51 0.99
C SER A 182 3.00 -18.31 0.85
N LEU A 183 2.29 -19.36 0.45
CA LEU A 183 0.86 -19.32 0.14
C LEU A 183 0.05 -20.00 1.26
N TRP A 184 -0.92 -19.28 1.81
CA TRP A 184 -1.80 -19.76 2.87
C TRP A 184 -3.24 -19.76 2.38
N VAL A 185 -3.86 -20.95 2.30
CA VAL A 185 -5.19 -21.10 1.71
C VAL A 185 -6.16 -21.85 2.61
N GLY A 186 -7.45 -21.56 2.43
CA GLY A 186 -8.52 -22.30 3.08
C GLY A 186 -9.03 -23.49 2.27
N GLU A 187 -9.02 -23.40 0.94
CA GLU A 187 -9.64 -24.39 0.04
C GLU A 187 -8.65 -25.49 -0.36
N GLY A 188 -9.07 -26.77 -0.25
CA GLY A 188 -8.26 -27.92 -0.66
C GLY A 188 -7.92 -27.92 -2.15
N ALA A 189 -8.93 -27.74 -3.01
CA ALA A 189 -8.75 -27.74 -4.46
C ALA A 189 -7.84 -26.59 -4.94
N VAL A 190 -7.90 -25.43 -4.28
CA VAL A 190 -7.01 -24.30 -4.59
C VAL A 190 -5.58 -24.61 -4.15
N ALA A 191 -5.38 -25.25 -2.99
CA ALA A 191 -4.04 -25.67 -2.56
C ALA A 191 -3.39 -26.61 -3.59
N ASP A 192 -4.11 -27.65 -4.02
CA ASP A 192 -3.63 -28.61 -5.01
C ASP A 192 -3.29 -27.92 -6.35
N GLN A 193 -4.12 -26.95 -6.76
CA GLN A 193 -3.89 -26.14 -7.96
C GLN A 193 -2.62 -25.29 -7.84
N ILE A 194 -2.42 -24.60 -6.72
CA ILE A 194 -1.24 -23.78 -6.47
C ILE A 194 0.02 -24.64 -6.50
N GLU A 195 0.02 -25.79 -5.82
CA GLU A 195 1.19 -26.69 -5.79
C GLU A 195 1.56 -27.18 -7.21
N ALA A 196 0.55 -27.56 -8.01
CA ALA A 196 0.77 -27.96 -9.40
C ALA A 196 1.33 -26.81 -10.24
N ASP A 197 0.82 -25.59 -10.03
CA ASP A 197 1.23 -24.39 -10.75
C ASP A 197 2.65 -23.95 -10.42
N LEU A 198 3.03 -23.93 -9.13
CA LEU A 198 4.40 -23.62 -8.69
C LEU A 198 5.40 -24.59 -9.31
N LYS A 199 5.08 -25.89 -9.30
CA LYS A 199 5.90 -26.92 -9.92
C LYS A 199 6.01 -26.74 -11.44
N GLN A 200 4.91 -26.39 -12.10
CA GLN A 200 4.88 -26.16 -13.55
C GLN A 200 5.72 -24.95 -13.94
N ASP A 201 5.64 -23.87 -13.16
CA ASP A 201 6.31 -22.61 -13.47
C ASP A 201 7.76 -22.57 -12.95
N GLY A 202 8.16 -23.54 -12.13
CA GLY A 202 9.49 -23.60 -11.54
C GLY A 202 9.75 -22.50 -10.49
N VAL A 203 8.68 -22.00 -9.86
CA VAL A 203 8.77 -20.94 -8.85
C VAL A 203 8.94 -21.57 -7.47
N GLU A 204 9.92 -21.07 -6.71
CA GLU A 204 10.14 -21.50 -5.33
C GLU A 204 9.02 -21.00 -4.42
N GLY A 205 8.40 -21.93 -3.69
CA GLY A 205 7.41 -21.56 -2.70
C GLY A 205 6.80 -22.73 -1.95
N SER A 206 6.03 -22.39 -0.91
CA SER A 206 5.32 -23.35 -0.08
C SER A 206 3.82 -23.04 -0.03
N VAL A 207 3.01 -24.09 0.05
CA VAL A 207 1.56 -23.99 0.22
C VAL A 207 1.18 -24.60 1.55
N GLN A 208 0.41 -23.86 2.36
CA GLN A 208 -0.02 -24.27 3.69
C GLN A 208 -1.50 -23.99 3.88
N PHE A 209 -2.15 -24.84 4.69
CA PHE A 209 -3.54 -24.63 5.06
C PHE A 209 -3.65 -23.66 6.23
N LEU A 210 -4.63 -22.75 6.16
CA LEU A 210 -4.96 -21.92 7.30
C LEU A 210 -5.68 -22.76 8.38
N THR A 211 -5.01 -22.92 9.53
CA THR A 211 -5.50 -23.69 10.69
C THR A 211 -6.00 -22.80 11.83
N GLY A 212 -5.53 -21.55 11.92
CA GLY A 212 -5.91 -20.60 12.94
C GLY A 212 -5.05 -19.33 12.94
N ALA A 213 -5.45 -18.32 13.72
CA ALA A 213 -4.79 -17.01 13.75
C ALA A 213 -3.35 -17.08 14.28
N ASN A 214 -3.10 -17.85 15.34
CA ASN A 214 -1.77 -17.95 15.95
C ASN A 214 -0.74 -18.59 15.01
N ASP A 215 -1.16 -19.57 14.21
CA ASP A 215 -0.27 -20.23 13.25
C ASP A 215 0.07 -19.27 12.10
N LEU A 216 -0.92 -18.51 11.62
CA LEU A 216 -0.70 -17.47 10.62
C LEU A 216 0.23 -16.36 11.14
N LEU A 217 0.02 -15.84 12.35
CA LEU A 217 0.89 -14.83 12.94
C LEU A 217 2.33 -15.34 13.14
N ARG A 218 2.48 -16.62 13.53
CA ARG A 218 3.80 -17.26 13.61
C ARG A 218 4.45 -17.37 12.23
N ALA A 219 3.69 -17.74 11.21
CA ALA A 219 4.17 -17.84 9.85
C ALA A 219 4.60 -16.49 9.27
N LEU A 220 3.78 -15.44 9.46
CA LEU A 220 4.11 -14.06 9.07
C LEU A 220 5.42 -13.60 9.70
N LYS A 221 5.63 -13.90 10.99
CA LYS A 221 6.88 -13.57 11.68
C LYS A 221 8.08 -14.38 11.18
N ASN A 222 7.89 -15.67 10.91
CA ASN A 222 8.99 -16.56 10.52
C ASN A 222 9.41 -16.36 9.06
N PHE A 223 8.45 -16.13 8.17
CA PHE A 223 8.69 -15.86 6.76
C PHE A 223 9.14 -14.41 6.55
N ASP A 224 8.63 -13.48 7.35
CA ASP A 224 8.98 -12.05 7.35
C ASP A 224 8.87 -11.43 5.94
N PRO A 225 7.67 -11.43 5.33
CA PRO A 225 7.51 -11.07 3.93
C PRO A 225 7.89 -9.61 3.65
N HIS A 226 8.44 -9.35 2.46
CA HIS A 226 8.55 -7.99 1.92
C HIS A 226 7.21 -7.51 1.40
N LEU A 227 6.46 -8.41 0.76
CA LEU A 227 5.13 -8.16 0.20
C LEU A 227 4.12 -9.10 0.86
N LEU A 228 3.06 -8.54 1.46
CA LEU A 228 1.96 -9.32 2.02
C LEU A 228 0.67 -9.08 1.25
N HIS A 229 0.09 -10.14 0.70
CA HIS A 229 -1.21 -10.13 0.05
C HIS A 229 -2.27 -10.82 0.92
N LEU A 230 -3.38 -10.15 1.17
CA LEU A 230 -4.52 -10.69 1.93
C LEU A 230 -5.79 -10.63 1.08
N PHE A 231 -6.26 -11.80 0.63
CA PHE A 231 -7.55 -11.98 -0.04
C PHE A 231 -8.54 -12.65 0.91
N CYS A 232 -9.44 -11.86 1.46
CA CYS A 232 -10.33 -12.30 2.54
C CYS A 232 -11.56 -11.38 2.67
N HIS A 233 -12.41 -11.66 3.67
CA HIS A 233 -13.49 -10.75 4.02
C HIS A 233 -12.94 -9.59 4.85
N GLY A 234 -13.36 -8.38 4.52
CA GLY A 234 -13.00 -7.17 5.28
C GLY A 234 -14.23 -6.49 5.86
N GLN A 235 -14.03 -5.82 6.99
CA GLN A 235 -15.02 -4.99 7.65
C GLN A 235 -14.39 -3.62 7.94
N GLY A 236 -15.05 -2.55 7.52
CA GLY A 236 -14.69 -1.16 7.87
C GLY A 236 -15.46 -0.63 9.09
N GLY A 237 -15.43 0.69 9.29
CA GLY A 237 -16.12 1.37 10.40
C GLY A 237 -15.26 1.46 11.66
N THR A 238 -15.89 1.62 12.83
CA THR A 238 -15.23 1.92 14.11
C THR A 238 -14.32 0.81 14.64
N SER A 239 -14.48 -0.42 14.15
CA SER A 239 -13.60 -1.55 14.47
C SER A 239 -13.28 -2.30 13.17
N PRO A 240 -12.32 -1.78 12.38
CA PRO A 240 -11.97 -2.38 11.10
C PRO A 240 -11.16 -3.65 11.34
N LEU A 241 -11.50 -4.72 10.63
CA LEU A 241 -10.89 -6.04 10.80
C LEU A 241 -10.95 -6.87 9.53
N LEU A 242 -10.13 -7.92 9.48
CA LEU A 242 -10.16 -8.95 8.46
C LEU A 242 -10.68 -10.26 9.03
N ARG A 243 -11.40 -11.02 8.19
CA ARG A 243 -11.96 -12.32 8.51
C ARG A 243 -11.51 -13.34 7.49
N LEU A 244 -10.81 -14.35 7.97
CA LEU A 244 -10.31 -15.47 7.19
C LEU A 244 -10.98 -16.77 7.68
N ALA A 245 -11.18 -17.69 6.75
CA ALA A 245 -11.72 -19.02 7.04
C ALA A 245 -10.62 -20.07 7.08
N THR A 246 -10.65 -20.93 8.08
CA THR A 246 -9.76 -22.09 8.13
C THR A 246 -10.20 -23.15 7.12
N ARG A 247 -9.34 -24.12 6.82
CA ARG A 247 -9.71 -25.28 5.99
C ARG A 247 -11.00 -25.96 6.45
N ARG A 248 -11.12 -26.18 7.76
CA ARG A 248 -12.28 -26.83 8.37
C ARG A 248 -13.58 -26.05 8.13
N GLU A 249 -13.51 -24.73 8.05
CA GLU A 249 -14.67 -23.87 7.81
C GLU A 249 -15.09 -23.89 6.33
N HIS A 250 -14.12 -23.93 5.42
CA HIS A 250 -14.39 -24.17 4.00
C HIS A 250 -15.05 -25.52 3.75
N ASP A 251 -14.54 -26.59 4.36
CA ASP A 251 -15.14 -27.94 4.27
C ASP A 251 -16.59 -27.98 4.76
N ARG A 252 -16.98 -27.06 5.66
CA ARG A 252 -18.34 -26.92 6.20
C ARG A 252 -19.21 -25.92 5.42
N GLY A 253 -18.59 -25.08 4.59
CA GLY A 253 -19.26 -23.99 3.87
C GLY A 253 -19.71 -22.81 4.75
N HIS A 254 -19.24 -22.71 6.00
CA HIS A 254 -19.58 -21.58 6.88
C HIS A 254 -18.54 -21.35 7.98
N GLY A 255 -18.43 -20.10 8.45
CA GLY A 255 -17.53 -19.67 9.53
C GLY A 255 -16.36 -18.81 9.04
N SER A 256 -15.78 -18.03 9.96
CA SER A 256 -14.54 -17.26 9.76
C SER A 256 -13.90 -17.00 11.11
N SER A 257 -13.22 -18.02 11.62
CA SER A 257 -12.68 -18.05 12.98
C SER A 257 -11.38 -17.26 13.13
N VAL A 258 -10.69 -16.96 12.03
CA VAL A 258 -9.47 -16.16 12.04
C VAL A 258 -9.85 -14.70 11.85
N VAL A 259 -9.75 -13.92 12.92
CA VAL A 259 -9.94 -12.47 12.92
C VAL A 259 -8.57 -11.82 13.06
N LEU A 260 -8.26 -10.89 12.16
CA LEU A 260 -7.05 -10.07 12.22
C LEU A 260 -7.44 -8.61 12.43
N GLU A 261 -7.08 -8.09 13.58
CA GLU A 261 -7.23 -6.69 13.96
C GLU A 261 -5.95 -5.90 13.63
N PRO A 262 -6.03 -4.55 13.50
CA PRO A 262 -4.88 -3.72 13.21
C PRO A 262 -3.68 -3.99 14.12
N LEU A 263 -3.93 -4.22 15.42
CA LEU A 263 -2.86 -4.49 16.37
C LEU A 263 -2.15 -5.83 16.13
N GLN A 264 -2.85 -6.84 15.66
CA GLN A 264 -2.20 -8.12 15.37
C GLN A 264 -1.32 -7.99 14.11
N LEU A 265 -1.78 -7.18 13.16
CA LEU A 265 -1.09 -6.91 11.92
C LEU A 265 0.03 -5.86 12.04
N HIS A 266 0.06 -5.02 13.08
CA HIS A 266 1.15 -4.06 13.28
C HIS A 266 2.52 -4.74 13.43
N SER A 267 2.52 -6.01 13.83
CA SER A 267 3.72 -6.81 14.09
C SER A 267 4.10 -7.72 12.91
N VAL A 268 3.35 -7.62 11.80
CA VAL A 268 3.62 -8.36 10.58
C VAL A 268 4.94 -7.90 10.00
N GLY A 269 5.87 -8.85 9.87
CA GLY A 269 7.15 -8.76 9.17
C GLY A 269 7.92 -7.46 9.40
N ARG A 270 9.05 -7.53 10.11
CA ARG A 270 9.98 -6.41 10.26
C ARG A 270 10.39 -5.82 8.89
N SER A 271 10.50 -6.71 7.91
CA SER A 271 10.89 -6.41 6.54
C SER A 271 9.72 -6.08 5.61
N THR A 272 8.48 -5.97 6.10
CA THR A 272 7.32 -5.70 5.24
C THR A 272 7.40 -4.29 4.65
N TRP A 273 7.36 -4.21 3.32
CA TRP A 273 7.33 -2.96 2.56
C TRP A 273 5.91 -2.55 2.23
N LEU A 274 5.08 -3.53 1.87
CA LEU A 274 3.75 -3.31 1.37
C LEU A 274 2.77 -4.40 1.83
N ILE A 275 1.61 -3.97 2.30
CA ILE A 275 0.46 -4.85 2.54
C ILE A 275 -0.64 -4.53 1.53
N SER A 276 -1.15 -5.56 0.84
CA SER A 276 -2.29 -5.49 -0.05
C SER A 276 -3.52 -6.12 0.60
N LEU A 277 -4.42 -5.29 1.09
CA LEU A 277 -5.73 -5.65 1.63
C LEU A 277 -6.74 -5.81 0.49
N ASN A 278 -6.65 -6.92 -0.25
CA ASN A 278 -7.63 -7.24 -1.30
C ASN A 278 -8.91 -7.83 -0.68
N ALA A 279 -9.55 -7.01 0.14
CA ALA A 279 -10.70 -7.33 0.97
C ALA A 279 -11.65 -6.14 0.99
N CYS A 280 -12.94 -6.41 1.17
CA CYS A 280 -13.97 -5.37 1.25
C CYS A 280 -13.63 -4.30 2.30
N LYS A 281 -13.74 -3.02 1.94
CA LYS A 281 -13.65 -1.88 2.88
C LYS A 281 -12.32 -1.76 3.65
N GLY A 282 -11.22 -2.37 3.19
CA GLY A 282 -9.90 -2.25 3.82
C GLY A 282 -9.35 -0.81 3.88
N ALA A 283 -9.80 0.05 2.98
CA ALA A 283 -9.48 1.49 2.92
C ALA A 283 -10.72 2.39 3.10
N SER A 284 -11.78 1.87 3.73
CA SER A 284 -13.01 2.65 4.00
C SER A 284 -12.80 3.53 5.24
N ASP A 285 -12.59 4.82 5.02
CA ASP A 285 -12.68 5.84 6.07
C ASP A 285 -14.12 6.32 6.20
N SER A 286 -14.56 6.58 7.43
CA SER A 286 -15.90 7.10 7.72
C SER A 286 -15.83 8.15 8.81
N ALA A 287 -16.86 9.00 8.93
CA ALA A 287 -16.93 9.95 10.05
C ALA A 287 -16.82 9.22 11.39
N GLY A 288 -15.79 9.53 12.19
CA GLY A 288 -15.53 8.87 13.48
C GLY A 288 -14.64 7.62 13.41
N ALA A 289 -14.14 7.19 12.23
CA ALA A 289 -13.30 6.01 12.11
C ALA A 289 -12.33 6.03 10.92
N ARG A 290 -11.10 5.57 11.19
CA ARG A 290 -10.05 5.37 10.20
C ARG A 290 -10.05 3.96 9.62
N SER A 291 -9.67 3.85 8.36
CA SER A 291 -9.53 2.58 7.65
C SER A 291 -8.41 1.69 8.21
N LEU A 292 -8.51 0.38 7.95
CA LEU A 292 -7.45 -0.57 8.32
C LEU A 292 -6.11 -0.20 7.65
N ALA A 293 -6.15 0.21 6.38
CA ALA A 293 -4.97 0.66 5.65
C ALA A 293 -4.26 1.85 6.34
N TYR A 294 -5.03 2.86 6.77
CA TYR A 294 -4.50 3.98 7.55
C TYR A 294 -3.86 3.51 8.86
N LEU A 295 -4.56 2.66 9.62
CA LEU A 295 -4.09 2.20 10.93
C LEU A 295 -2.79 1.38 10.83
N LEU A 296 -2.65 0.53 9.81
CA LEU A 296 -1.44 -0.25 9.58
C LEU A 296 -0.26 0.59 9.12
N THR A 297 -0.52 1.58 8.25
CA THR A 297 0.51 2.53 7.82
C THR A 297 1.00 3.37 9.00
N ARG A 298 0.07 3.89 9.81
CA ARG A 298 0.37 4.61 11.07
C ARG A 298 1.16 3.77 12.06
N ALA A 299 0.88 2.47 12.13
CA ALA A 299 1.57 1.54 13.00
C ALA A 299 2.98 1.17 12.52
N GLY A 300 3.37 1.60 11.31
CA GLY A 300 4.76 1.58 10.85
C GLY A 300 4.99 0.83 9.54
N CYS A 301 3.95 0.24 8.94
CA CYS A 301 4.07 -0.33 7.60
C CYS A 301 4.32 0.79 6.57
N PRO A 302 5.31 0.67 5.67
CA PRO A 302 5.62 1.73 4.70
C PRO A 302 4.46 2.07 3.78
N ALA A 303 3.75 1.05 3.32
CA ALA A 303 2.63 1.22 2.41
C ALA A 303 1.56 0.16 2.63
N VAL A 304 0.29 0.57 2.53
CA VAL A 304 -0.85 -0.33 2.58
C VAL A 304 -1.87 0.08 1.54
N VAL A 305 -2.19 -0.83 0.62
CA VAL A 305 -3.29 -0.67 -0.32
C VAL A 305 -4.52 -1.41 0.20
N GLY A 306 -5.69 -0.79 0.09
CA GLY A 306 -6.96 -1.43 0.40
C GLY A 306 -8.10 -0.91 -0.47
N MET A 307 -9.25 -1.58 -0.36
CA MET A 307 -10.46 -1.19 -1.11
C MET A 307 -11.33 -0.26 -0.29
N ARG A 308 -11.76 0.86 -0.88
CA ARG A 308 -12.64 1.82 -0.20
C ARG A 308 -14.04 1.24 0.06
N ASP A 309 -14.57 0.45 -0.89
CA ASP A 309 -15.91 -0.11 -0.86
C ASP A 309 -15.89 -1.65 -0.93
N PRO A 310 -17.04 -2.33 -0.80
CA PRO A 310 -17.13 -3.76 -1.09
C PRO A 310 -16.71 -4.06 -2.53
N VAL A 311 -15.96 -5.14 -2.72
CA VAL A 311 -15.47 -5.56 -4.04
C VAL A 311 -15.90 -6.99 -4.34
N SER A 312 -16.18 -7.29 -5.60
CA SER A 312 -16.40 -8.66 -6.07
C SER A 312 -15.06 -9.37 -6.27
N SER A 313 -15.08 -10.72 -6.35
CA SER A 313 -13.87 -11.50 -6.65
C SER A 313 -13.29 -11.15 -8.02
N ALA A 314 -14.13 -10.86 -9.01
CA ALA A 314 -13.69 -10.47 -10.34
C ALA A 314 -12.93 -9.13 -10.31
N VAL A 315 -13.45 -8.13 -9.59
CA VAL A 315 -12.79 -6.83 -9.39
C VAL A 315 -11.47 -7.00 -8.64
N ALA A 316 -11.47 -7.81 -7.57
CA ALA A 316 -10.29 -8.15 -6.80
C ALA A 316 -9.19 -8.80 -7.67
N ALA A 317 -9.56 -9.75 -8.54
CA ALA A 317 -8.62 -10.42 -9.44
C ALA A 317 -8.06 -9.47 -10.51
N VAL A 318 -8.89 -8.59 -11.09
CA VAL A 318 -8.43 -7.56 -12.04
C VAL A 318 -7.43 -6.63 -11.37
N PHE A 319 -7.74 -6.15 -10.17
CA PHE A 319 -6.81 -5.35 -9.37
C PHE A 319 -5.50 -6.10 -9.13
N THR A 320 -5.55 -7.34 -8.64
CA THR A 320 -4.35 -8.13 -8.31
C THR A 320 -3.44 -8.33 -9.52
N TYR A 321 -3.99 -8.67 -10.67
CA TYR A 321 -3.19 -8.80 -11.89
C TYR A 321 -2.51 -7.47 -12.26
N GLY A 322 -3.26 -6.38 -12.39
CA GLY A 322 -2.72 -5.08 -12.80
C GLY A 322 -1.70 -4.54 -11.80
N PHE A 323 -2.01 -4.65 -10.51
CA PHE A 323 -1.18 -4.13 -9.42
C PHE A 323 0.14 -4.87 -9.30
N TYR A 324 0.13 -6.20 -9.22
CA TYR A 324 1.37 -6.98 -9.09
C TYR A 324 2.20 -6.94 -10.37
N THR A 325 1.59 -6.85 -11.55
CA THR A 325 2.35 -6.67 -12.79
C THR A 325 3.13 -5.36 -12.77
N ALA A 326 2.49 -4.25 -12.40
CA ALA A 326 3.13 -2.95 -12.30
C ALA A 326 4.19 -2.92 -11.19
N LEU A 327 3.85 -3.42 -9.99
CA LEU A 327 4.74 -3.45 -8.84
C LEU A 327 6.00 -4.29 -9.11
N LEU A 328 5.84 -5.52 -9.58
CA LEU A 328 7.00 -6.39 -9.84
C LEU A 328 7.86 -5.87 -10.99
N THR A 329 7.26 -5.27 -12.02
CA THR A 329 8.03 -4.58 -13.07
C THR A 329 8.84 -3.43 -12.50
N GLN A 330 8.24 -2.61 -11.63
CA GLN A 330 8.93 -1.51 -10.96
C GLN A 330 10.08 -2.02 -10.08
N LEU A 331 9.85 -3.04 -9.24
CA LEU A 331 10.89 -3.60 -8.38
C LEU A 331 12.06 -4.17 -9.20
N GLY A 332 11.78 -4.92 -10.27
CA GLY A 332 12.81 -5.56 -11.08
C GLY A 332 13.60 -4.59 -11.97
N THR A 333 13.06 -3.40 -12.23
CA THR A 333 13.75 -2.34 -12.99
C THR A 333 14.52 -1.37 -12.10
N LYS A 334 14.03 -1.12 -10.87
CA LYS A 334 14.61 -0.12 -9.97
C LYS A 334 15.62 -0.69 -8.97
N ILE A 335 15.47 -1.93 -8.54
CA ILE A 335 16.38 -2.52 -7.55
C ILE A 335 17.65 -2.99 -8.27
N VAL A 336 18.76 -2.33 -7.94
CA VAL A 336 20.10 -2.71 -8.37
C VAL A 336 20.90 -3.12 -7.12
N PRO A 337 21.53 -4.31 -7.09
CA PRO A 337 22.32 -4.73 -5.93
C PRO A 337 23.42 -3.72 -5.55
N GLY A 338 23.44 -3.33 -4.28
CA GLY A 338 24.38 -2.36 -3.72
C GLY A 338 24.01 -0.89 -3.91
N GLU A 339 22.88 -0.58 -4.56
CA GLU A 339 22.39 0.79 -4.72
C GLU A 339 21.16 1.03 -3.83
N GLU A 340 21.11 2.21 -3.22
CA GLU A 340 19.92 2.70 -2.53
C GLU A 340 18.90 3.21 -3.55
N VAL A 341 17.65 2.78 -3.43
CA VAL A 341 16.57 3.22 -4.31
C VAL A 341 15.35 3.66 -3.53
N ASP A 342 14.83 4.85 -3.88
CA ASP A 342 13.53 5.33 -3.41
C ASP A 342 12.41 4.68 -4.23
N LEU A 343 11.60 3.86 -3.55
CA LEU A 343 10.47 3.17 -4.15
C LEU A 343 9.21 4.03 -4.08
N GLU A 344 8.96 4.74 -5.17
CA GLU A 344 7.69 5.44 -5.42
C GLU A 344 6.54 4.46 -5.70
N LEU A 345 5.88 3.94 -4.66
CA LEU A 345 4.85 2.91 -4.77
C LEU A 345 3.51 3.40 -5.32
N ALA A 346 3.23 4.71 -5.32
CA ALA A 346 1.97 5.22 -5.87
C ALA A 346 1.87 4.98 -7.37
N GLY A 347 3.00 4.95 -8.08
CA GLY A 347 3.07 4.65 -9.52
C GLY A 347 2.47 3.28 -9.88
N ALA A 348 2.56 2.29 -8.98
CA ALA A 348 2.03 0.95 -9.22
C ALA A 348 0.49 0.89 -9.26
N LEU A 349 -0.22 1.95 -8.85
CA LEU A 349 -1.68 2.00 -8.89
C LEU A 349 -2.29 2.47 -10.21
N ALA A 350 -1.55 3.16 -11.09
CA ALA A 350 -2.13 3.67 -12.32
C ALA A 350 -2.66 2.54 -13.23
N ALA A 351 -1.86 1.48 -13.40
CA ALA A 351 -2.23 0.31 -14.21
C ALA A 351 -3.50 -0.41 -13.74
N PRO A 352 -3.61 -0.89 -12.47
CA PRO A 352 -4.83 -1.59 -12.04
C PRO A 352 -6.07 -0.70 -12.07
N ARG A 353 -5.95 0.62 -11.88
CA ARG A 353 -7.10 1.53 -12.03
C ARG A 353 -7.59 1.60 -13.48
N ARG A 354 -6.68 1.64 -14.45
CA ARG A 354 -7.05 1.56 -15.87
C ARG A 354 -7.69 0.21 -16.22
N ASP A 355 -7.13 -0.88 -15.72
CA ASP A 355 -7.69 -2.21 -15.95
C ASP A 355 -9.12 -2.32 -15.41
N LEU A 356 -9.39 -1.77 -14.21
CA LEU A 356 -10.73 -1.71 -13.62
C LEU A 356 -11.69 -0.84 -14.44
N ARG A 357 -11.25 0.34 -14.90
CA ARG A 357 -12.04 1.20 -15.80
C ARG A 357 -12.46 0.45 -17.08
N ASP A 358 -11.56 -0.37 -17.60
CA ASP A 358 -11.74 -1.05 -18.88
C ASP A 358 -12.69 -2.25 -18.79
N THR A 359 -13.02 -2.72 -17.57
CA THR A 359 -14.01 -3.79 -17.36
C THR A 359 -15.43 -3.43 -17.82
N HIS A 360 -15.76 -2.13 -17.89
CA HIS A 360 -17.09 -1.68 -18.31
C HIS A 360 -17.29 -1.64 -19.83
N GLN A 361 -16.28 -2.02 -20.64
CA GLN A 361 -16.36 -2.21 -22.10
C GLN A 361 -17.02 -1.03 -22.87
N ALA A 362 -16.83 0.20 -22.40
CA ALA A 362 -17.35 1.37 -23.08
C ALA A 362 -16.53 1.67 -24.36
N ALA A 363 -17.19 2.18 -25.40
CA ALA A 363 -16.52 2.65 -26.61
C ALA A 363 -15.59 3.85 -26.34
N ASP A 364 -15.88 4.64 -25.30
CA ASP A 364 -15.07 5.76 -24.83
C ASP A 364 -14.61 5.52 -23.39
N LEU A 365 -13.29 5.34 -23.21
CA LEU A 365 -12.66 5.11 -21.92
C LEU A 365 -12.81 6.30 -20.97
N ARG A 366 -12.84 7.54 -21.49
CA ARG A 366 -13.05 8.75 -20.68
C ARG A 366 -14.47 8.80 -20.15
N GLN A 367 -15.44 8.38 -20.95
CA GLN A 367 -16.82 8.25 -20.51
C GLN A 367 -16.95 7.15 -19.47
N SER A 368 -16.30 6.00 -19.67
CA SER A 368 -16.28 4.90 -18.69
C SER A 368 -15.81 5.40 -17.32
N ALA A 369 -14.66 6.08 -17.27
CA ALA A 369 -14.13 6.61 -16.02
C ALA A 369 -15.02 7.68 -15.37
N ALA A 370 -15.74 8.46 -16.18
CA ALA A 370 -16.66 9.49 -15.69
C ALA A 370 -17.93 8.92 -15.05
N CYS A 371 -18.41 7.79 -15.57
CA CYS A 371 -19.65 7.16 -15.15
C CYS A 371 -19.46 6.01 -14.15
N HIS A 372 -18.31 5.35 -14.13
CA HIS A 372 -18.07 4.21 -13.24
C HIS A 372 -16.98 4.53 -12.24
N ARG A 373 -17.17 4.09 -11.00
CA ARG A 373 -16.27 4.42 -9.89
C ARG A 373 -15.31 3.30 -9.50
N ASP A 374 -15.42 2.11 -10.10
CA ASP A 374 -14.68 0.91 -9.69
C ASP A 374 -13.16 1.12 -9.74
N TRP A 375 -12.68 1.91 -10.70
CA TRP A 375 -11.27 2.28 -10.80
C TRP A 375 -10.75 3.15 -9.64
N THR A 376 -11.62 3.73 -8.83
CA THR A 376 -11.25 4.48 -7.62
C THR A 376 -11.22 3.62 -6.35
N LEU A 377 -11.62 2.34 -6.43
CA LEU A 377 -11.69 1.46 -5.27
C LEU A 377 -10.33 1.26 -4.59
N PRO A 378 -9.22 1.06 -5.32
CA PRO A 378 -7.91 0.88 -4.68
C PRO A 378 -7.36 2.22 -4.18
N VAL A 379 -7.15 2.28 -2.88
CA VAL A 379 -6.59 3.42 -2.16
C VAL A 379 -5.29 2.98 -1.51
N LEU A 380 -4.20 3.72 -1.80
CA LEU A 380 -2.90 3.51 -1.20
C LEU A 380 -2.69 4.53 -0.07
N TYR A 381 -2.42 4.02 1.13
CA TYR A 381 -1.81 4.77 2.21
C TYR A 381 -0.30 4.52 2.23
N VAL A 382 0.48 5.57 2.38
CA VAL A 382 1.93 5.50 2.58
C VAL A 382 2.36 6.31 3.80
N ARG A 383 3.56 6.05 4.29
CA ARG A 383 4.22 6.92 5.25
C ARG A 383 4.65 8.24 4.61
N ARG A 384 4.94 9.23 5.46
CA ARG A 384 5.52 10.51 5.04
C ARG A 384 6.98 10.36 4.60
N ASP A 385 7.72 9.50 5.30
CA ASP A 385 9.10 9.17 4.97
C ASP A 385 9.14 8.27 3.72
N PRO A 386 10.10 8.48 2.80
CA PRO A 386 10.23 7.63 1.62
C PRO A 386 10.67 6.21 1.99
N LEU A 387 10.18 5.23 1.24
CA LEU A 387 10.65 3.85 1.33
C LEU A 387 11.93 3.70 0.52
N VAL A 388 13.07 3.84 1.18
CA VAL A 388 14.38 3.63 0.58
C VAL A 388 14.83 2.19 0.83
N ILE A 389 15.24 1.49 -0.21
CA ILE A 389 15.65 0.08 -0.15
C ILE A 389 17.04 -0.10 -0.74
N GLU A 390 17.85 -0.98 -0.15
CA GLU A 390 19.12 -1.46 -0.69
C GLU A 390 19.09 -2.99 -0.75
N GLN A 391 19.34 -3.56 -1.93
CA GLN A 391 19.60 -4.99 -2.02
C GLN A 391 21.08 -5.25 -1.70
N LEU A 392 21.34 -6.00 -0.65
CA LEU A 392 22.69 -6.40 -0.29
C LEU A 392 23.18 -7.47 -1.27
N VAL A 393 24.40 -7.30 -1.77
CA VAL A 393 25.09 -8.32 -2.56
C VAL A 393 25.49 -9.45 -1.61
N ALA A 394 24.97 -10.65 -1.83
CA ALA A 394 25.36 -11.80 -1.01
C ALA A 394 26.87 -12.05 -1.15
N ASP A 395 27.58 -12.05 -0.02
CA ASP A 395 28.98 -12.48 0.01
C ASP A 395 29.02 -13.99 -0.17
N PRO A 396 29.61 -14.53 -1.26
CA PRO A 396 29.67 -15.97 -1.50
C PRO A 396 30.46 -16.75 -0.43
N LEU A 397 31.20 -16.06 0.46
CA LEU A 397 31.91 -16.68 1.59
C LEU A 397 31.05 -16.82 2.85
N HIS A 398 29.97 -16.05 2.98
CA HIS A 398 29.01 -16.21 4.05
C HIS A 398 27.98 -17.28 3.64
N ASP A 399 27.85 -18.34 4.45
CA ASP A 399 26.73 -19.25 4.23
C ASP A 399 25.40 -18.53 4.53
N ALA A 400 24.31 -19.04 3.94
CA ALA A 400 22.98 -18.44 4.08
C ALA A 400 22.54 -18.30 5.55
N GLN A 401 23.05 -19.16 6.43
CA GLN A 401 22.74 -19.10 7.86
C GLN A 401 23.45 -17.92 8.52
N THR A 402 24.72 -17.68 8.23
CA THR A 402 25.49 -16.57 8.80
C THR A 402 24.94 -15.22 8.32
N GLN A 403 24.58 -15.12 7.03
CA GLN A 403 23.96 -13.93 6.49
C GLN A 403 22.60 -13.64 7.15
N LYS A 404 21.81 -14.68 7.39
CA LYS A 404 20.57 -14.61 8.15
C LYS A 404 20.83 -14.16 9.60
N ASP A 405 21.80 -14.76 10.28
CA ASP A 405 22.12 -14.43 11.68
C ASP A 405 22.57 -12.96 11.83
N THR A 406 23.38 -12.44 10.89
CA THR A 406 23.79 -11.03 10.87
C THR A 406 22.63 -10.10 10.57
N THR A 407 21.73 -10.47 9.64
CA THR A 407 20.51 -9.70 9.36
C THR A 407 19.57 -9.70 10.57
N ASP A 408 19.35 -10.85 11.21
CA ASP A 408 18.56 -10.99 12.45
C ASP A 408 19.16 -10.19 13.61
N TYR A 409 20.49 -10.10 13.68
CA TYR A 409 21.22 -9.28 14.64
C TYR A 409 21.01 -7.78 14.38
N LEU A 410 21.19 -7.32 13.14
CA LEU A 410 20.89 -5.94 12.73
C LEU A 410 19.45 -5.55 13.08
N ASP A 411 18.51 -6.43 12.78
CA ASP A 411 17.09 -6.24 13.11
C ASP A 411 16.86 -6.11 14.61
N THR A 412 17.57 -6.88 15.42
CA THR A 412 17.52 -6.79 16.88
C THR A 412 18.03 -5.44 17.36
N LEU A 413 19.13 -4.95 16.78
CA LEU A 413 19.67 -3.62 17.07
C LEU A 413 18.68 -2.52 16.64
N PHE A 414 18.11 -2.59 15.44
CA PHE A 414 17.10 -1.63 14.96
C PHE A 414 15.84 -1.63 15.83
N THR A 415 15.35 -2.80 16.23
CA THR A 415 14.19 -2.95 17.13
C THR A 415 14.48 -2.30 18.47
N TRP A 416 15.61 -2.65 19.11
CA TRP A 416 15.99 -2.05 20.38
C TRP A 416 16.14 -0.53 20.25
N ARG A 417 16.75 -0.06 19.17
CA ARG A 417 16.95 1.36 18.89
C ARG A 417 15.62 2.10 18.71
N ARG A 418 14.55 1.41 18.28
CA ARG A 418 13.19 1.97 18.13
C ARG A 418 12.42 1.94 19.46
N GLU A 419 12.59 0.89 20.25
CA GLU A 419 11.75 0.57 21.40
C GLU A 419 12.46 0.78 22.75
N HIS A 420 13.62 1.46 22.76
CA HIS A 420 14.37 1.68 23.99
C HIS A 420 13.55 2.46 25.02
N PRO A 421 13.74 2.21 26.34
CA PRO A 421 13.04 2.94 27.38
C PRO A 421 13.27 4.46 27.32
N ALA A 422 12.28 5.24 27.76
CA ALA A 422 12.45 6.67 27.97
C ALA A 422 13.55 6.93 29.02
N GLY A 423 14.47 7.86 28.74
CA GLY A 423 15.62 8.15 29.60
C GLY A 423 16.85 7.27 29.34
N THR A 424 16.84 6.45 28.29
CA THR A 424 18.05 5.76 27.82
C THR A 424 19.17 6.78 27.56
N ALA A 425 20.36 6.53 28.12
CA ALA A 425 21.48 7.45 28.04
C ALA A 425 22.02 7.58 26.61
N ALA A 426 22.45 8.79 26.24
CA ALA A 426 22.86 9.11 24.86
C ALA A 426 24.09 8.29 24.39
N ASP A 427 24.99 7.91 25.30
CA ASP A 427 26.15 7.06 25.02
C ASP A 427 25.75 5.62 24.68
N VAL A 428 24.69 5.09 25.31
CA VAL A 428 24.14 3.77 24.97
C VAL A 428 23.53 3.80 23.57
N LEU A 429 22.78 4.86 23.23
CA LEU A 429 22.23 5.02 21.88
C LEU A 429 23.34 5.12 20.83
N ALA A 430 24.38 5.92 21.08
CA ALA A 430 25.52 6.06 20.18
C ALA A 430 26.26 4.74 19.97
N ARG A 431 26.39 3.89 21.01
CA ARG A 431 27.00 2.57 20.89
C ARG A 431 26.15 1.61 20.04
N ILE A 432 24.83 1.66 20.17
CA ILE A 432 23.94 0.86 19.32
C ILE A 432 24.02 1.31 17.87
N ASP A 433 24.06 2.62 17.63
CA ASP A 433 24.23 3.17 16.28
C ASP A 433 25.59 2.72 15.67
N GLN A 434 26.69 2.71 16.44
CA GLN A 434 27.98 2.16 16.01
C GLN A 434 27.95 0.66 15.71
N GLU A 435 27.20 -0.13 16.49
CA GLU A 435 27.05 -1.57 16.26
C GLU A 435 26.22 -1.86 14.99
N ILE A 436 25.21 -1.03 14.70
CA ILE A 436 24.47 -1.07 13.45
C ILE A 436 25.40 -0.79 12.28
N ASP A 437 26.17 0.30 12.33
CA ASP A 437 27.11 0.67 11.27
C ASP A 437 28.15 -0.44 11.02
N ARG A 438 28.68 -1.05 12.09
CA ARG A 438 29.63 -2.16 12.00
C ARG A 438 29.01 -3.38 11.31
N ALA A 439 27.82 -3.80 11.72
CA ALA A 439 27.17 -4.97 11.16
C ALA A 439 26.74 -4.74 9.69
N LEU A 440 26.34 -3.51 9.32
CA LEU A 440 26.13 -3.12 7.92
C LEU A 440 27.43 -3.15 7.11
N GLU A 441 28.54 -2.63 7.64
CA GLU A 441 29.85 -2.73 7.00
C GLU A 441 30.27 -4.19 6.78
N GLU A 442 30.03 -5.07 7.75
CA GLU A 442 30.33 -6.50 7.63
C GLU A 442 29.55 -7.14 6.48
N LEU A 443 28.27 -6.79 6.31
CA LEU A 443 27.47 -7.26 5.17
C LEU A 443 27.88 -6.66 3.83
N ARG A 444 28.43 -5.43 3.82
CA ARG A 444 28.83 -4.72 2.60
C ARG A 444 30.25 -5.05 2.13
N ARG A 445 31.11 -5.63 2.97
CA ARG A 445 32.52 -5.85 2.63
C ARG A 445 32.66 -6.87 1.50
N PRO A 446 33.29 -6.51 0.36
CA PRO A 446 33.64 -7.48 -0.66
C PRO A 446 34.68 -8.48 -0.12
N PRO A 447 34.77 -9.69 -0.69
CA PRO A 447 35.69 -10.72 -0.23
C PRO A 447 37.15 -10.21 -0.25
N ARG A 448 37.91 -10.61 0.78
CA ARG A 448 39.35 -10.38 0.86
C ARG A 448 40.15 -11.37 0.01
#